data_AF-A0A1G9ZT25-F1
#
_entry.id   AF-A0A1G9ZT25-F1
#
_cell.length_a   1.000
_cell.length_b   1.000
_cell.length_c   1.000
_cell.angle_alpha   90.00
_cell.angle_beta   90.00
_cell.angle_gamma   90.00
#
_symmetry.space_group_name_H-M   'P 1'
#
loop_
_entity.id
_entity.type
_entity.pdbx_description
1 polymer ?
#
loop_
_entity_poly.entity_id
_entity_poly.type
_entity_poly.pdbx_seq_one_letter_code
_entity_poly.pdbx_strand_id
1 'polypeptide(L)'
;MTAVSDPVLWAAFVVAAVGSYLVRSSFLVLFQRVDEVPPRVERALELVPAAALAALVLPALVAPEGSLALLTPKVAAGGVATAVAWRTESMTWTLAAGMGTLWLLLAL
;
A
#
# COMPACT_ATOMS: atom_id res chain seq x y z
N MET A 1 26.32 -1.52 15.59
CA MET A 1 24.87 -1.66 15.83
C MET A 1 24.62 -1.25 17.27
N THR A 2 24.15 -0.03 17.51
CA THR A 2 23.89 0.47 18.87
C THR A 2 22.66 -0.26 19.43
N ALA A 3 22.84 -1.10 20.44
CA ALA A 3 21.74 -1.75 21.13
C ALA A 3 20.87 -0.65 21.77
N VAL A 4 19.67 -0.45 21.25
CA VAL A 4 18.68 0.44 21.85
C VAL A 4 18.26 -0.22 23.16
N SER A 5 18.37 0.50 24.28
CA SER A 5 18.00 -0.02 25.59
C SER A 5 16.50 -0.36 25.65
N ASP A 6 16.14 -1.48 26.27
CA ASP A 6 14.74 -1.97 26.36
C ASP A 6 13.71 -0.91 26.78
N PRO A 7 13.98 -0.01 27.75
CA PRO A 7 13.02 1.03 28.13
C PRO A 7 12.73 2.04 27.01
N VAL A 8 13.72 2.31 26.17
CA VAL A 8 13.59 3.23 25.03
C VAL A 8 12.75 2.59 23.92
N LEU A 9 12.89 1.27 23.69
CA LEU A 9 12.04 0.53 22.76
C LEU A 9 10.58 0.54 23.22
N TRP A 10 10.33 0.26 24.50
CA TRP A 10 8.99 0.33 25.08
C TRP A 10 8.39 1.74 24.99
N ALA A 11 9.17 2.77 25.32
CA ALA A 11 8.74 4.16 25.16
C ALA A 11 8.40 4.47 23.70
N ALA A 12 9.20 4.01 22.73
CA ALA A 12 8.94 4.20 21.31
C ALA A 12 7.64 3.53 20.85
N PHE A 13 7.36 2.30 21.30
CA PHE A 13 6.09 1.63 21.00
C PHE A 13 4.89 2.38 21.59
N VAL A 14 4.99 2.84 22.83
CA VAL A 14 3.91 3.61 23.47
C VAL A 14 3.68 4.92 22.73
N VAL A 15 4.73 5.65 22.37
CA VAL A 15 4.62 6.89 21.60
C VAL A 15 4.01 6.64 20.22
N ALA A 16 4.46 5.59 19.52
CA ALA A 16 3.90 5.22 18.22
C ALA A 16 2.42 4.82 18.31
N ALA A 17 2.05 4.06 19.35
CA ALA A 17 0.67 3.63 19.59
C ALA A 17 -0.24 4.82 19.92
N VAL A 18 0.18 5.69 20.85
CA VAL A 18 -0.57 6.89 21.23
C VAL A 18 -0.67 7.85 20.07
N GLY A 19 0.42 8.12 19.36
CA GLY A 19 0.41 8.99 18.17
C GLY A 19 -0.54 8.47 17.08
N SER A 20 -0.48 7.17 16.78
CA SER A 20 -1.41 6.55 15.82
C SER A 20 -2.87 6.64 16.27
N TYR A 21 -3.12 6.42 17.56
CA TYR A 21 -4.45 6.52 18.14
C TYR A 21 -4.99 7.96 18.06
N LEU A 22 -4.17 8.96 18.40
CA LEU A 22 -4.53 10.37 18.33
C LEU A 22 -4.86 10.83 16.91
N VAL A 23 -4.11 10.36 15.90
CA VAL A 23 -4.44 10.64 14.49
C VAL A 23 -5.81 10.06 14.14
N ARG A 24 -6.09 8.81 14.56
CA ARG A 24 -7.38 8.16 14.28
C ARG A 24 -8.54 8.81 15.03
N SER A 25 -8.35 9.20 16.29
CA SER A 25 -9.38 9.84 17.11
C SER A 25 -9.64 11.29 16.72
N SER A 26 -8.64 11.99 16.16
CA SER A 26 -8.83 13.35 15.62
C SER A 26 -9.90 13.38 14.53
N PHE A 27 -9.93 12.38 13.64
CA PHE A 27 -11.03 12.23 12.68
C PHE A 27 -12.35 11.96 13.38
N LEU A 28 -12.40 11.04 14.34
CA LEU A 28 -13.63 10.69 15.04
C LEU A 28 -14.27 11.88 15.78
N VAL A 29 -13.47 12.68 16.49
CA VAL A 29 -13.94 13.88 17.22
C VAL A 29 -14.30 15.00 16.26
N LEU A 30 -13.59 15.14 15.13
CA LEU A 30 -13.93 16.13 14.10
C LEU A 30 -15.25 15.79 13.40
N PHE A 31 -15.50 14.51 13.13
CA PHE A 31 -16.78 14.00 12.59
C PHE A 31 -17.96 14.19 13.57
N GLN A 32 -17.73 14.20 14.88
CA GLN A 32 -18.78 14.51 15.87
C GLN A 32 -19.15 15.99 15.95
N ARG A 33 -18.35 16.89 15.36
CA ARG A 33 -18.54 18.35 15.42
C ARG A 33 -18.98 18.96 14.09
N VAL A 34 -18.96 18.18 13.02
CA VAL A 34 -19.34 18.58 11.66
C VAL A 34 -20.44 17.62 11.22
N ASP A 35 -21.69 18.02 11.43
CA ASP A 35 -22.88 17.17 11.22
C ASP A 35 -23.05 16.66 9.77
N GLU A 36 -22.38 17.25 8.78
CA GLU A 36 -22.37 16.78 7.39
C GLU A 36 -20.97 16.86 6.77
N VAL A 37 -20.37 15.70 6.50
CA VAL A 37 -19.14 15.63 5.71
C VAL A 37 -19.47 15.84 4.23
N PRO A 38 -18.79 16.75 3.52
CA PRO A 38 -19.08 16.97 2.10
C PRO A 38 -18.88 15.67 1.31
N PRO A 39 -19.79 15.31 0.39
CA PRO A 39 -19.76 14.04 -0.35
C PRO A 39 -18.53 13.85 -1.25
N ARG A 40 -17.70 14.89 -1.42
CA ARG A 40 -16.39 14.81 -2.08
C ARG A 40 -15.30 14.26 -1.15
N VAL A 41 -15.36 14.58 0.15
CA VAL A 41 -14.38 14.13 1.14
C VAL A 41 -14.61 12.67 1.47
N GLU A 42 -15.86 12.24 1.62
CA GLU A 42 -16.22 10.84 1.86
C GLU A 42 -15.72 9.92 0.73
N ARG A 43 -15.98 10.28 -0.52
CA ARG A 43 -15.42 9.58 -1.69
C ARG A 43 -13.89 9.55 -1.71
N ALA A 44 -13.24 10.64 -1.30
CA ALA A 44 -11.77 10.66 -1.24
C ALA A 44 -11.25 9.72 -0.14
N LEU A 45 -11.93 9.62 0.99
CA LEU A 45 -11.58 8.72 2.10
C LEU A 45 -11.74 7.24 1.72
N GLU A 46 -12.77 6.89 0.96
CA GLU A 46 -12.95 5.53 0.41
C GLU A 46 -11.83 5.12 -0.55
N LEU A 47 -11.20 6.08 -1.23
CA LEU A 47 -10.08 5.84 -2.13
C LEU A 47 -8.73 5.77 -1.41
N VAL A 48 -8.65 6.16 -0.14
CA VAL A 48 -7.39 6.14 0.65
C VAL A 48 -6.77 4.74 0.68
N PRO A 49 -7.50 3.64 0.97
CA PRO A 49 -6.93 2.30 0.98
C PRO A 49 -6.36 1.90 -0.39
N ALA A 50 -7.08 2.18 -1.48
CA ALA A 50 -6.64 1.88 -2.83
C ALA A 50 -5.40 2.70 -3.22
N ALA A 51 -5.37 3.99 -2.88
CA ALA A 51 -4.24 4.87 -3.12
C ALA A 51 -3.00 4.46 -2.31
N ALA A 52 -3.17 4.06 -1.05
CA ALA A 52 -2.08 3.56 -0.22
C ALA A 52 -1.49 2.27 -0.81
N LEU A 53 -2.33 1.32 -1.23
CA LEU A 53 -1.85 0.11 -1.92
C LEU A 53 -1.10 0.45 -3.21
N ALA A 54 -1.63 1.37 -4.03
CA ALA A 54 -0.94 1.82 -5.24
C ALA A 54 0.42 2.47 -4.90
N ALA A 55 0.48 3.31 -3.87
CA ALA A 55 1.70 3.97 -3.42
C ALA A 55 2.75 3.00 -2.85
N LEU A 56 2.33 1.85 -2.29
CA LEU A 56 3.23 0.79 -1.85
C LEU A 56 3.71 -0.08 -3.02
N VAL A 57 2.79 -0.46 -3.91
CA VAL A 57 3.03 -1.43 -4.98
C VAL A 57 3.84 -0.81 -6.13
N LEU A 58 3.53 0.43 -6.52
CA LEU A 58 4.16 1.10 -7.66
C LEU A 58 5.68 1.27 -7.51
N PRO A 59 6.24 1.82 -6.41
CA PRO A 59 7.69 1.92 -6.25
C PRO A 59 8.34 0.53 -6.10
N ALA A 60 7.67 -0.42 -5.45
CA ALA A 60 8.17 -1.80 -5.35
C ALA A 60 8.27 -2.51 -6.72
N LEU A 61 7.48 -2.05 -7.71
CA LEU A 61 7.50 -2.53 -9.09
C LEU A 61 8.55 -1.81 -9.95
N VAL A 62 8.58 -0.48 -9.89
CA VAL A 62 9.35 0.36 -10.84
C VAL A 62 10.76 0.68 -10.35
N ALA A 63 10.97 0.76 -9.03
CA ALA A 63 12.25 1.12 -8.44
C ALA A 63 12.55 0.33 -7.15
N PRO A 64 12.63 -1.02 -7.21
CA PRO A 64 12.82 -1.86 -6.02
C PRO A 64 14.13 -1.59 -5.28
N GLU A 65 15.17 -1.13 -5.98
CA GLU A 65 16.51 -0.84 -5.41
C GLU A 65 16.80 0.67 -5.32
N GLY A 66 15.78 1.53 -5.51
CA GLY A 66 15.92 2.99 -5.52
C GLY A 66 16.40 3.59 -6.84
N SER A 67 16.73 2.76 -7.84
CA SER A 67 16.97 3.17 -9.23
C SER A 67 15.78 2.76 -10.12
N LEU A 68 15.49 3.56 -11.16
CA LEU A 68 14.40 3.27 -12.10
C LEU A 68 14.75 2.04 -12.95
N ALA A 69 14.02 0.95 -12.74
CA ALA A 69 14.23 -0.34 -13.38
C ALA A 69 13.00 -0.73 -14.22
N LEU A 70 12.72 0.03 -15.28
CA LEU A 70 11.55 -0.16 -16.14
C LEU A 70 11.62 -1.41 -17.04
N LEU A 71 12.83 -1.93 -17.29
CA LEU A 71 13.09 -3.09 -18.15
C LEU A 71 13.18 -4.41 -17.37
N THR A 72 12.70 -4.45 -16.12
CA THR A 72 12.76 -5.66 -15.29
C THR A 72 11.54 -6.55 -15.54
N PRO A 73 11.69 -7.89 -15.49
CA PRO A 73 10.58 -8.84 -15.62
C PRO A 73 9.44 -8.61 -14.60
N LYS A 74 9.72 -7.99 -13.45
CA LYS A 74 8.69 -7.53 -12.50
C LYS A 74 7.73 -6.52 -13.11
N VAL A 75 8.22 -5.54 -13.86
CA VAL A 75 7.37 -4.50 -14.49
C VAL A 75 6.49 -5.12 -15.57
N ALA A 76 7.05 -6.04 -16.37
CA ALA A 76 6.29 -6.81 -17.36
C ALA A 76 5.21 -7.68 -16.69
N ALA A 77 5.53 -8.41 -15.62
CA ALA A 77 4.57 -9.20 -14.86
C ALA A 77 3.49 -8.34 -14.20
N GLY A 78 3.86 -7.16 -13.69
CA GLY A 78 2.92 -6.16 -13.17
C GLY A 78 1.95 -5.66 -14.24
N GLY A 79 2.44 -5.35 -15.44
CA GLY A 79 1.59 -4.95 -16.57
C GLY A 79 0.61 -6.03 -16.99
N VAL A 80 1.06 -7.29 -17.07
CA VAL A 80 0.18 -8.44 -17.35
C VAL A 80 -0.86 -8.62 -16.25
N ALA A 81 -0.46 -8.52 -14.97
CA ALA A 81 -1.39 -8.58 -13.85
C ALA A 81 -2.46 -7.47 -13.93
N THR A 82 -2.08 -6.22 -14.25
CA THR A 82 -3.03 -5.13 -14.44
C THR A 82 -4.00 -5.40 -15.61
N ALA A 83 -3.49 -5.89 -16.74
CA ALA A 83 -4.33 -6.23 -17.90
C ALA A 83 -5.34 -7.35 -17.58
N VAL A 84 -4.92 -8.38 -16.82
CA VAL A 84 -5.80 -9.46 -16.38
C VAL A 84 -6.81 -8.95 -15.36
N ALA A 85 -6.39 -8.12 -14.41
CA ALA A 85 -7.29 -7.53 -13.41
C ALA A 85 -8.45 -6.76 -14.06
N TRP A 86 -8.16 -5.97 -15.10
CA TRP A 86 -9.19 -5.26 -15.87
C TRP A 86 -10.10 -6.19 -16.68
N ARG A 87 -9.64 -7.37 -17.06
CA ARG A 87 -10.39 -8.29 -17.91
C ARG A 87 -11.26 -9.26 -17.13
N THR A 88 -10.77 -9.76 -15.99
CA THR A 88 -11.40 -10.86 -15.25
C THR A 88 -12.12 -10.43 -13.98
N GLU A 89 -11.94 -9.17 -13.53
CA GLU A 89 -12.49 -8.63 -12.26
C GLU A 89 -12.31 -9.57 -11.05
N SER A 90 -11.32 -10.48 -11.12
CA SER A 90 -11.12 -11.56 -10.16
C SER A 90 -9.69 -11.58 -9.66
N MET A 91 -9.58 -11.50 -8.34
CA MET A 91 -8.29 -11.42 -7.63
C MET A 91 -7.45 -12.68 -7.82
N THR A 92 -8.09 -13.85 -7.88
CA THR A 92 -7.43 -15.15 -8.08
C THR A 92 -6.74 -15.26 -9.44
N TRP A 93 -7.43 -14.91 -10.53
CA TRP A 93 -6.84 -14.92 -11.87
C TRP A 93 -5.74 -13.88 -12.03
N THR A 94 -5.91 -12.70 -11.42
CA THR A 94 -4.90 -11.64 -11.41
C THR A 94 -3.60 -12.12 -10.76
N LEU A 95 -3.71 -12.75 -9.59
CA LEU A 95 -2.56 -13.25 -8.84
C LEU A 95 -1.88 -14.41 -9.59
N ALA A 96 -2.66 -15.35 -10.11
CA ALA A 96 -2.16 -16.50 -10.87
C ALA A 96 -1.42 -16.06 -12.14
N ALA A 97 -1.97 -15.10 -12.90
CA ALA A 97 -1.33 -14.58 -14.11
C ALA A 97 -0.04 -13.81 -13.81
N GLY A 98 -0.05 -12.96 -12.78
CA GLY A 98 1.12 -12.20 -12.36
C GLY A 98 2.25 -13.12 -11.89
N MET A 99 1.96 -14.07 -10.99
CA MET A 99 2.94 -15.06 -10.54
C MET A 99 3.42 -15.96 -11.68
N GLY A 100 2.51 -16.45 -12.53
CA GLY A 100 2.84 -17.31 -13.67
C GLY A 100 3.77 -16.62 -14.65
N THR A 101 3.52 -15.33 -14.95
CA THR A 101 4.37 -14.52 -15.84
C THR A 101 5.75 -14.28 -15.21
N LEU A 102 5.79 -13.93 -13.92
CA LEU A 102 7.05 -13.71 -13.22
C LEU A 102 7.90 -14.98 -13.18
N TRP A 103 7.29 -16.14 -12.88
CA TRP A 103 7.99 -17.42 -12.88
C TRP A 103 8.48 -17.82 -14.26
N LEU A 104 7.68 -17.62 -15.31
CA LEU A 104 8.13 -17.86 -16.69
C LEU A 104 9.32 -16.99 -17.07
N LEU A 105 9.30 -15.71 -16.70
CA LEU A 105 10.40 -14.79 -17.01
C LEU A 105 11.65 -15.00 -16.15
N LEU A 106 11.52 -15.61 -14.96
CA LEU A 106 12.63 -15.92 -14.07
C LEU A 106 13.23 -17.32 -14.33
N ALA A 107 12.44 -18.23 -14.89
CA ALA A 107 12.88 -19.56 -15.29
C ALA A 107 13.61 -19.58 -16.65
N LEU A 108 13.52 -18.48 -17.42
CA LEU A 108 14.23 -18.25 -18.68
C LEU A 108 15.57 -17.56 -18.43
#